data_AF-A0A6I7YS42-F1
#
_entry.id   AF-A0A6I7YS42-F1
#
_cell.length_a   1.000
_cell.length_b   1.000
_cell.length_c   1.000
_cell.angle_alpha   90.00
_cell.angle_beta   90.00
_cell.angle_gamma   90.00
#
_symmetry.space_group_name_H-M   'P 1'
#
loop_
_entity.id
_entity.type
_entity.pdbx_description
1 polymer ?
#
loop_
_entity_poly.entity_id
_entity_poly.type
_entity_poly.pdbx_seq_one_letter_code
_entity_poly.pdbx_strand_id
1 'polypeptide(L)'
;MILFMTVQNSDKTVSRKQRLQEKQRRQLAVVDTVDKAELKVRKAETELAVAVTEAVQVFGDEQSASEGLDMPVETIRRFLGMAEDEAARSDGDADAAEKS
;
A
#
# COMPACT_ATOMS: atom_id res chain seq x y z
N MET A 1 -28.09 13.36 -58.38
CA MET A 1 -27.59 12.03 -57.98
C MET A 1 -26.44 12.22 -57.00
N ILE A 2 -26.70 12.09 -55.71
CA ILE A 2 -25.66 12.10 -54.68
C ILE A 2 -25.41 10.64 -54.32
N LEU A 3 -24.24 10.13 -54.69
CA LEU A 3 -23.81 8.76 -54.49
C LEU A 3 -23.49 8.58 -52.99
N PHE A 4 -24.38 7.93 -52.26
CA PHE A 4 -24.11 7.44 -50.91
C PHE A 4 -22.98 6.42 -50.99
N MET A 5 -21.74 6.86 -50.76
CA MET A 5 -20.65 5.95 -50.42
C MET A 5 -21.00 5.33 -49.08
N THR A 6 -21.54 4.12 -49.16
CA THR A 6 -21.66 3.20 -48.05
C THR A 6 -20.27 3.07 -47.43
N VAL A 7 -20.05 3.80 -46.33
CA VAL A 7 -19.02 3.50 -45.35
C VAL A 7 -19.32 2.07 -44.91
N GLN A 8 -18.67 1.12 -45.59
CA GLN A 8 -18.47 -0.22 -45.09
C GLN A 8 -17.72 -0.05 -43.78
N ASN A 9 -18.48 0.03 -42.68
CA ASN A 9 -18.00 -0.33 -41.35
C ASN A 9 -17.73 -1.84 -41.39
N SER A 10 -16.69 -2.22 -42.12
CA SER A 10 -16.05 -3.52 -41.97
C SER A 10 -15.45 -3.51 -40.58
N ASP A 11 -15.99 -4.34 -39.70
CA ASP A 11 -15.34 -4.97 -38.55
C ASP A 11 -13.92 -4.44 -38.32
N LYS A 12 -13.82 -3.28 -37.66
CA LYS A 12 -12.53 -2.72 -37.27
C LYS A 12 -12.02 -3.59 -36.13
N THR A 13 -11.43 -4.72 -36.50
CA THR A 13 -10.50 -5.46 -35.66
C THR A 13 -9.57 -4.43 -35.02
N VAL A 14 -9.75 -4.23 -33.71
CA VAL A 14 -9.09 -3.20 -32.90
C VAL A 14 -7.63 -3.06 -33.34
N SER A 15 -7.27 -1.88 -33.83
CA SER A 15 -5.99 -1.61 -34.49
C SER A 15 -4.82 -2.13 -33.65
N ARG A 16 -3.77 -2.67 -34.29
CA ARG A 16 -2.57 -3.18 -33.57
C ARG A 16 -2.02 -2.16 -32.57
N LYS A 17 -2.13 -0.86 -32.87
CA LYS A 17 -1.76 0.24 -31.97
C LYS A 17 -2.68 0.36 -30.75
N GLN A 18 -3.98 0.19 -30.92
CA GLN A 18 -4.94 0.18 -29.80
C GLN A 18 -4.72 -1.03 -28.90
N ARG A 19 -4.46 -2.21 -29.46
CA ARG A 19 -4.11 -3.41 -28.67
C ARG A 19 -2.80 -3.23 -27.89
N LEU A 20 -1.81 -2.54 -28.48
CA LEU A 20 -0.53 -2.25 -27.81
C LEU A 20 -0.73 -1.24 -26.66
N GLN A 21 -1.49 -0.17 -26.87
CA GLN A 21 -1.80 0.81 -25.83
C GLN A 21 -2.64 0.22 -24.70
N GLU A 22 -3.62 -0.64 -25.02
CA GLU A 22 -4.42 -1.33 -24.01
C GLU A 22 -3.57 -2.30 -23.17
N LYS A 23 -2.61 -3.00 -23.80
CA LYS A 23 -1.61 -3.82 -23.07
C LYS A 23 -0.70 -2.98 -22.17
N GLN A 24 -0.19 -1.86 -22.67
CA GLN A 24 0.64 -0.94 -21.87
C GLN A 24 -0.17 -0.34 -20.70
N ARG A 25 -1.42 0.08 -20.93
CA ARG A 25 -2.31 0.60 -19.89
C ARG A 25 -2.61 -0.45 -18.82
N ARG A 26 -2.82 -1.71 -19.21
CA ARG A 26 -3.01 -2.81 -18.24
C ARG A 26 -1.74 -3.10 -17.44
N GLN A 27 -0.56 -3.04 -18.05
CA GLN A 27 0.70 -3.24 -17.34
C GLN A 27 0.99 -2.12 -16.33
N LEU A 28 0.80 -0.84 -16.71
CA LEU A 28 0.94 0.27 -15.75
C LEU A 28 -0.08 0.16 -14.61
N ALA A 29 -1.34 -0.18 -14.91
CA ALA A 29 -2.37 -0.30 -13.89
C ALA A 29 -2.07 -1.39 -12.85
N VAL A 30 -1.44 -2.50 -13.24
CA VAL A 30 -1.08 -3.57 -12.30
C VAL A 30 0.01 -3.10 -11.33
N VAL A 31 1.03 -2.39 -11.81
CA VAL A 31 2.09 -1.84 -10.95
C VAL A 31 1.50 -0.83 -9.96
N ASP A 32 0.67 0.11 -10.44
CA ASP A 32 0.01 1.09 -9.57
C ASP A 32 -0.87 0.41 -8.50
N THR A 33 -1.53 -0.70 -8.83
CA THR A 33 -2.35 -1.44 -7.85
C THR A 33 -1.51 -2.19 -6.82
N VAL A 34 -0.35 -2.73 -7.20
CA VAL A 34 0.59 -3.39 -6.29
C VAL A 34 1.20 -2.35 -5.35
N ASP A 35 1.68 -1.22 -5.87
CA ASP A 35 2.24 -0.14 -5.06
C ASP A 35 1.20 0.38 -4.03
N LYS A 36 -0.05 0.58 -4.45
CA LYS A 36 -1.13 0.97 -3.54
C LYS A 36 -1.45 -0.11 -2.50
N ALA A 37 -1.36 -1.39 -2.86
CA ALA A 37 -1.56 -2.47 -1.92
C ALA A 37 -0.41 -2.53 -0.90
N GLU A 38 0.84 -2.39 -1.34
CA GLU A 38 2.00 -2.31 -0.45
C GLU A 38 1.92 -1.14 0.52
N LEU A 39 1.52 0.04 0.05
CA LEU A 39 1.32 1.21 0.91
C LEU A 39 0.25 0.95 1.98
N LYS A 40 -0.84 0.26 1.63
CA LYS A 40 -1.88 -0.13 2.60
C LYS A 40 -1.38 -1.14 3.61
N VAL A 41 -0.58 -2.12 3.16
CA VAL A 41 0.01 -3.13 4.06
C VAL A 41 0.96 -2.45 5.04
N ARG A 42 1.88 -1.60 4.58
CA ARG A 42 2.77 -0.85 5.48
C ARG A 42 2.01 -0.01 6.49
N LYS A 43 0.93 0.68 6.06
CA LYS A 43 0.07 1.45 6.96
C LYS A 43 -0.65 0.56 7.99
N ALA A 44 -1.15 -0.59 7.58
CA ALA A 44 -1.78 -1.53 8.50
C ALA A 44 -0.77 -2.13 9.48
N GLU A 45 0.47 -2.37 9.04
CA GLU A 45 1.56 -2.83 9.90
C GLU A 45 1.97 -1.78 10.93
N THR A 46 2.02 -0.50 10.56
CA THR A 46 2.31 0.58 11.52
C THR A 46 1.17 0.80 12.51
N GLU A 47 -0.08 0.77 12.07
CA GLU A 47 -1.25 0.83 12.96
C GLU A 47 -1.26 -0.37 13.94
N LEU A 48 -0.91 -1.57 13.45
CA LEU A 48 -0.77 -2.75 14.30
C LEU A 48 0.37 -2.61 15.31
N ALA A 49 1.51 -2.04 14.90
CA ALA A 49 2.64 -1.78 15.80
C ALA A 49 2.25 -0.85 16.97
N VAL A 50 1.49 0.20 16.68
CA VAL A 50 0.95 1.11 17.71
C VAL A 50 -0.02 0.37 18.63
N ALA A 51 -0.97 -0.39 18.07
CA ALA A 51 -1.93 -1.15 18.89
C ALA A 51 -1.25 -2.20 19.79
N VAL A 52 -0.19 -2.86 19.32
CA VAL A 52 0.61 -3.79 20.13
C VAL A 52 1.34 -3.04 21.24
N THR A 53 1.86 -1.84 20.96
CA THR A 53 2.52 -1.00 21.98
C THR A 53 1.55 -0.59 23.07
N GLU A 54 0.33 -0.18 22.69
CA GLU A 54 -0.75 0.11 23.65
C GLU A 54 -1.15 -1.12 24.45
N ALA A 55 -1.26 -2.28 23.81
CA ALA A 55 -1.54 -3.54 24.50
C ALA A 55 -0.45 -3.87 25.54
N VAL A 56 0.84 -3.73 25.21
CA VAL A 56 1.94 -3.93 26.17
C VAL A 56 1.83 -2.97 27.35
N GLN A 57 1.43 -1.70 27.13
CA GLN A 57 1.20 -0.76 28.23
C GLN A 57 0.01 -1.16 29.11
N VAL A 58 -1.06 -1.71 28.52
CA VAL A 58 -2.25 -2.18 29.25
C VAL A 58 -1.98 -3.46 30.03
N PHE A 59 -1.24 -4.40 29.45
CA PHE A 59 -0.88 -5.67 30.09
C PHE A 59 0.31 -5.54 31.06
N GLY A 60 1.12 -4.48 30.91
CA GLY A 60 2.21 -4.11 31.83
C GLY A 60 3.59 -4.62 31.44
N ASP A 61 3.67 -5.76 30.75
CA ASP A 61 4.94 -6.32 30.25
C ASP A 61 4.74 -7.12 28.95
N GLU A 62 5.85 -7.38 28.24
CA GLU A 62 5.86 -8.09 26.95
C GLU A 62 5.34 -9.54 27.04
N GLN A 63 5.58 -10.21 28.17
CA GLN A 63 5.20 -11.61 28.39
C GLN A 63 3.69 -11.72 28.64
N SER A 64 3.15 -10.84 29.47
CA SER A 64 1.71 -10.71 29.73
C SER A 64 0.95 -10.30 28.47
N ALA A 65 1.52 -9.42 27.65
CA ALA A 65 0.94 -9.07 26.35
C ALA A 65 1.00 -10.23 25.34
N SER A 66 2.07 -11.04 25.37
CA SER A 66 2.20 -12.26 24.56
C SER A 66 1.09 -13.25 24.84
N GLU A 67 0.79 -13.47 26.12
CA GLU A 67 -0.31 -14.33 26.56
C GLU A 67 -1.68 -13.70 26.23
N GLY A 68 -1.84 -12.40 26.46
CA GLY A 68 -3.10 -11.68 26.23
C GLY A 68 -3.48 -11.53 24.75
N LEU A 69 -2.50 -11.44 23.86
CA LEU A 69 -2.70 -11.31 22.41
C LEU A 69 -2.62 -12.66 21.67
N ASP A 70 -2.24 -13.74 22.35
CA ASP A 70 -1.93 -15.05 21.74
C ASP A 70 -0.89 -14.92 20.61
N MET A 71 0.19 -14.19 20.88
CA MET A 71 1.27 -13.90 19.93
C MET A 71 2.62 -14.26 20.53
N PRO A 72 3.60 -14.71 19.73
CA PRO A 72 4.96 -14.92 20.24
C PRO A 72 5.59 -13.63 20.74
N VAL A 73 6.38 -13.71 21.82
CA VAL A 73 7.12 -12.56 22.37
C VAL A 73 8.05 -11.93 21.32
N GLU A 74 8.67 -12.72 20.44
CA GLU A 74 9.50 -12.15 19.37
C GLU A 74 8.68 -11.30 18.39
N THR A 75 7.41 -11.65 18.19
CA THR A 75 6.50 -10.89 17.32
C THR A 75 6.13 -9.57 17.97
N ILE A 76 5.87 -9.55 19.29
CA ILE A 76 5.64 -8.31 20.04
C ILE A 76 6.85 -7.40 19.98
N ARG A 77 8.05 -7.92 20.26
CA ARG A 77 9.30 -7.13 20.18
C ARG A 77 9.53 -6.53 18.81
N ARG A 78 9.22 -7.28 17.75
CA ARG A 78 9.32 -6.80 16.37
C ARG A 78 8.37 -5.62 16.12
N PHE A 79 7.13 -5.70 16.62
CA PHE A 79 6.17 -4.60 16.50
C PHE A 79 6.56 -3.38 17.33
N LEU A 80 7.10 -3.57 18.54
CA LEU A 80 7.64 -2.47 19.34
C LEU A 80 8.77 -1.74 18.62
N GLY A 81 9.74 -2.48 18.05
CA GLY A 81 10.81 -1.88 17.25
C GLY A 81 10.31 -1.14 16.01
N MET A 82 9.27 -1.64 15.34
CA MET A 82 8.65 -0.92 14.22
C MET A 82 7.96 0.37 14.65
N ALA A 83 7.31 0.39 15.82
CA ALA A 83 6.68 1.60 16.37
C ALA A 83 7.74 2.66 16.72
N GLU A 84 8.88 2.25 17.29
CA GLU A 84 10.02 3.13 17.56
C GLU A 84 10.62 3.71 16.27
N ASP A 85 10.83 2.87 15.26
CA ASP A 85 11.34 3.29 13.95
C ASP A 85 10.41 4.29 13.27
N GLU A 86 9.09 4.11 13.38
CA GLU A 86 8.12 5.02 12.78
C GLU A 86 8.01 6.34 13.54
N ALA A 87 8.08 6.32 14.88
CA ALA A 87 8.18 7.53 15.69
C ALA A 87 9.43 8.35 15.31
N ALA A 88 10.57 7.69 15.13
CA ALA A 88 11.81 8.34 14.70
C ALA A 88 11.72 8.95 13.28
N ARG A 89 10.96 8.33 12.36
CA ARG A 89 10.72 8.91 11.02
C ARG A 89 9.78 10.10 11.07
N SER A 90 8.75 10.09 11.90
CA SER A 90 7.84 11.23 12.05
C SER A 90 8.54 12.46 12.64
N ASP A 91 9.47 12.26 13.58
CA ASP A 91 10.26 13.35 14.16
C ASP A 91 11.26 13.94 13.15
N GLY A 92 11.80 13.11 12.25
CA GLY A 92 12.70 13.56 11.18
C GLY A 92 12.01 14.38 10.08
N ASP A 93 10.74 14.10 9.78
CA ASP A 93 9.95 14.87 8.81
C ASP A 93 9.52 16.25 9.37
N ALA A 94 9.33 16.34 10.69
CA ALA A 94 9.07 17.60 11.38
C ALA A 94 10.26 18.57 11.34
N ASP A 95 11.51 18.09 11.46
CA ASP A 95 12.71 18.95 11.32
C ASP A 95 12.96 19.41 9.87
N ALA A 96 12.48 18.65 8.88
CA ALA A 96 12.57 19.02 7.47
C ALA A 96 11.58 20.13 7.07
N ALA A 97 10.41 20.20 7.73
CA ALA A 97 9.39 21.21 7.48
C ALA A 97 9.71 22.60 8.09
N GLU A 98 10.61 22.69 9.08
CA GLU A 98 10.98 23.96 9.73
C GLU A 98 12.12 24.72 9.00
N LYS A 99 12.76 24.10 7.99
CA LYS A 99 13.88 24.71 7.23
C LYS A 99 13.54 25.23 5.83
N SER A 100 12.26 25.31 5.45
CA SER A 100 11.83 25.86 4.14
C SER A 100 11.17 27.24 4.25
#